data_AF-A0A949PG49-F1
#
_entry.id   AF-A0A949PG49-F1
#
_cell.length_a   1.000
_cell.length_b   1.000
_cell.length_c   1.000
_cell.angle_alpha   90.00
_cell.angle_beta   90.00
_cell.angle_gamma   90.00
#
_symmetry.space_group_name_H-M   'P 1'
#
loop_
_entity.id
_entity.type
_entity.pdbx_description
1 polymer ?
#
loop_
_entity_poly.entity_id
_entity_poly.type
_entity_poly.pdbx_seq_one_letter_code
_entity_poly.pdbx_strand_id
1 'polypeptide(L)'
;MKRAKYIFSLIGITFIIFSFSNCGSSNTTKTKYKVEKEPPFVINNTFSQKWVAGTKEGGSGTLVQVTFKSVNQGVSIKDMYFRNNKIEAVQSRNKNQFKGSFLNETKDVIMDSNPINEANNTPPVPFPFKLAANEMVISYMNNGMLEYYKVKNIEEKPMLSYPQGNPNNKY
;
A
#
# COMPACT_ATOMS: atom_id res chain seq x y z
N MET A 1 40.24 -56.51 -8.14
CA MET A 1 40.12 -55.16 -8.78
C MET A 1 38.71 -54.82 -9.25
N LYS A 2 37.92 -55.74 -9.84
CA LYS A 2 36.54 -55.43 -10.32
C LYS A 2 35.57 -55.05 -9.18
N ARG A 3 35.58 -55.77 -8.05
CA ARG A 3 34.71 -55.50 -6.89
C ARG A 3 34.94 -54.11 -6.26
N ALA A 4 36.19 -53.66 -6.19
CA ALA A 4 36.52 -52.31 -5.71
C ALA A 4 35.95 -51.21 -6.63
N LYS A 5 35.96 -51.44 -7.96
CA LYS A 5 35.40 -50.50 -8.95
C LYS A 5 33.89 -50.31 -8.77
N TYR A 6 33.16 -51.38 -8.46
CA TYR A 6 31.72 -51.30 -8.16
C TYR A 6 31.45 -50.62 -6.81
N ILE A 7 32.30 -50.83 -5.79
CA ILE A 7 32.18 -50.15 -4.49
C ILE A 7 32.45 -48.64 -4.64
N PHE A 8 33.49 -48.24 -5.37
CA PHE A 8 33.76 -46.83 -5.69
C PHE A 8 32.63 -46.20 -6.53
N SER A 9 32.05 -46.97 -7.47
CA SER A 9 30.88 -46.53 -8.25
C SER A 9 29.62 -46.37 -7.39
N LEU A 10 29.40 -47.25 -6.40
CA LEU A 10 28.24 -47.18 -5.52
C LEU A 10 28.32 -45.96 -4.58
N ILE A 11 29.51 -45.69 -4.03
CA ILE A 11 29.78 -44.55 -3.13
C ILE A 11 29.68 -43.22 -3.89
N GLY A 12 30.15 -43.16 -5.14
CA GLY A 12 30.03 -41.96 -5.98
C GLY A 12 28.58 -41.58 -6.31
N ILE A 13 27.70 -42.56 -6.50
CA ILE A 13 26.27 -42.33 -6.74
C ILE A 13 25.57 -41.83 -5.47
N THR A 14 25.99 -42.26 -4.28
CA THR A 14 25.36 -41.80 -3.01
C THR A 14 25.73 -40.35 -2.67
N PHE A 15 26.90 -39.88 -3.11
CA PHE A 15 27.38 -38.51 -2.86
C PHE A 15 26.63 -37.46 -3.72
N ILE A 16 26.13 -37.84 -4.90
CA ILE A 16 25.38 -36.94 -5.79
C ILE A 16 23.97 -36.64 -5.24
N ILE A 17 23.40 -37.53 -4.42
CA ILE A 17 22.03 -37.38 -3.91
C ILE A 17 21.98 -36.43 -2.68
N PHE A 18 23.11 -36.24 -1.99
CA PHE A 18 23.22 -35.28 -0.86
C PHE A 18 23.38 -33.81 -1.28
N SER A 19 23.54 -33.52 -2.58
CA SER A 19 23.78 -32.16 -3.09
C SER A 19 22.52 -31.31 -3.29
N PHE A 20 21.32 -31.82 -2.96
CA PHE A 20 20.05 -31.07 -3.07
C PHE A 20 19.52 -30.50 -1.75
N SER A 21 20.29 -30.55 -0.66
CA SER A 21 19.89 -29.94 0.62
C SER A 21 20.20 -28.43 0.66
N ASN A 22 19.54 -27.65 -0.18
CA ASN A 22 19.36 -26.22 0.05
C ASN A 22 17.91 -25.82 -0.25
N CYS A 23 16.98 -26.47 0.45
CA CYS A 23 15.65 -25.92 0.65
C CYS A 23 15.80 -24.75 1.63
N GLY A 24 16.04 -23.56 1.09
CA GLY A 24 15.99 -22.32 1.85
C GLY A 24 14.64 -22.19 2.52
N SER A 25 14.61 -22.46 3.82
CA SER A 25 13.43 -22.32 4.65
C SER A 25 12.90 -20.88 4.58
N SER A 26 11.59 -20.81 4.42
CA SER A 26 10.74 -19.63 4.30
C SER A 26 11.04 -18.53 5.31
N ASN A 27 11.06 -17.28 4.84
CA ASN A 27 10.22 -16.19 5.36
C ASN A 27 10.58 -14.88 4.66
N THR A 28 9.94 -14.64 3.53
CA THR A 28 9.69 -13.27 3.10
C THR A 28 8.54 -13.35 2.13
N THR A 29 7.38 -12.90 2.57
CA THR A 29 6.45 -12.21 1.68
C THR A 29 7.29 -11.18 0.93
N LYS A 30 7.77 -11.54 -0.26
CA LYS A 30 8.44 -10.62 -1.17
C LYS A 30 7.37 -9.61 -1.53
N THR A 31 7.23 -8.55 -0.72
CA THR A 31 6.71 -7.30 -1.26
C THR A 31 7.65 -7.00 -2.41
N LYS A 32 7.15 -7.05 -3.66
CA LYS A 32 7.94 -6.70 -4.87
C LYS A 32 8.62 -5.33 -4.73
N TYR A 33 8.14 -4.52 -3.80
CA TYR A 33 8.57 -3.19 -3.47
C TYR A 33 9.57 -3.21 -2.31
N LYS A 34 10.77 -2.69 -2.56
CA LYS A 34 11.78 -2.43 -1.53
C LYS A 34 11.33 -1.21 -0.73
N VAL A 35 11.00 -1.44 0.55
CA VAL A 35 10.68 -0.35 1.48
C VAL A 35 11.99 0.17 2.06
N GLU A 36 12.31 1.42 1.77
CA GLU A 36 13.52 2.08 2.23
C GLU A 36 13.42 2.38 3.72
N LYS A 37 14.54 2.26 4.46
CA LYS A 37 14.57 2.53 5.91
C LYS A 37 14.91 3.98 6.20
N GLU A 38 15.72 4.60 5.35
CA GLU A 38 16.22 5.95 5.51
C GLU A 38 15.80 6.80 4.31
N PRO A 39 14.60 7.40 4.35
CA PRO A 39 14.09 8.16 3.23
C PRO A 39 14.80 9.52 3.14
N PRO A 40 14.89 10.12 1.94
CA PRO A 40 15.47 11.44 1.72
C PRO A 40 14.51 12.59 2.13
N PHE A 41 13.78 12.40 3.23
CA PHE A 41 12.86 13.38 3.81
C PHE A 41 12.64 13.08 5.30
N VAL A 42 12.21 14.10 6.04
CA VAL A 42 11.81 13.98 7.44
C VAL A 42 10.32 14.31 7.54
N ILE A 43 9.54 13.37 8.09
CA ILE A 43 8.11 13.57 8.35
C ILE A 43 7.95 14.38 9.64
N ASN A 44 7.12 15.42 9.60
CA ASN A 44 6.75 16.20 10.78
C ASN A 44 5.50 15.62 11.45
N ASN A 45 4.42 15.45 10.68
CA ASN A 45 3.20 14.82 11.18
C ASN A 45 2.43 14.12 10.06
N THR A 46 1.60 13.17 10.44
CA THR A 46 0.65 12.49 9.57
C THR A 46 -0.67 12.33 10.30
N PHE A 47 -1.77 12.55 9.59
CA PHE A 47 -3.07 12.22 10.13
C PHE A 47 -4.01 11.67 9.06
N SER A 48 -4.99 10.92 9.54
CA SER A 48 -6.17 10.51 8.80
C SER A 48 -7.39 11.14 9.45
N GLN A 49 -8.37 11.54 8.64
CA GLN A 49 -9.60 12.11 9.12
C GLN A 49 -10.77 11.61 8.28
N LYS A 50 -11.71 10.94 8.93
CA LYS A 50 -12.97 10.55 8.29
C LYS A 50 -13.83 11.78 8.07
N TRP A 51 -14.56 11.81 6.96
CA TRP A 51 -15.54 12.84 6.69
C TRP A 51 -16.83 12.25 6.13
N VAL A 52 -17.94 12.93 6.42
CA VAL A 52 -19.27 12.58 5.91
C VAL A 52 -19.93 13.85 5.38
N ALA A 53 -20.49 13.77 4.18
CA ALA A 53 -21.29 14.84 3.62
C ALA A 53 -22.71 14.85 4.22
N GLY A 54 -23.31 16.02 4.34
CA GLY A 54 -24.66 16.20 4.88
C GLY A 54 -25.77 15.78 3.92
N THR A 55 -25.44 15.31 2.72
CA THR A 55 -26.39 14.83 1.71
C THR A 55 -26.11 13.37 1.37
N LYS A 56 -27.15 12.62 0.99
CA LYS A 56 -27.01 11.22 0.57
C LYS A 56 -26.06 11.04 -0.62
N GLU A 57 -26.02 12.01 -1.53
CA GLU A 57 -25.16 11.98 -2.72
C GLU A 57 -23.71 12.39 -2.43
N GLY A 58 -23.45 13.17 -1.39
CA GLY A 58 -22.11 13.64 -1.07
C GLY A 58 -21.19 12.57 -0.46
N GLY A 59 -21.76 11.44 -0.03
CA GLY A 59 -21.03 10.26 0.42
C GLY A 59 -20.22 10.45 1.70
N SER A 60 -19.25 9.57 1.89
CA SER A 60 -18.27 9.64 2.99
C SER A 60 -16.91 9.16 2.51
N GLY A 61 -15.86 9.57 3.21
CA GLY A 61 -14.51 9.16 2.87
C GLY A 61 -13.52 9.38 3.99
N THR A 62 -12.26 9.17 3.66
CA THR A 62 -11.13 9.43 4.55
C THR A 62 -10.13 10.31 3.85
N LEU A 63 -9.82 11.45 4.47
CA LEU A 63 -8.71 12.31 4.11
C LEU A 63 -7.45 11.77 4.78
N VAL A 64 -6.35 11.72 4.04
CA VAL A 64 -5.02 11.43 4.55
C VAL A 64 -4.12 12.62 4.24
N GLN A 65 -3.35 13.05 5.23
CA GLN A 65 -2.42 14.15 5.08
C GLN A 65 -1.05 13.79 5.67
N VAL A 66 -0.01 14.19 4.96
CA VAL A 66 1.38 14.13 5.40
C VAL A 66 1.98 15.52 5.34
N THR A 67 2.62 15.93 6.43
CA THR A 67 3.41 17.16 6.47
C THR A 67 4.87 16.79 6.70
N PHE A 68 5.74 17.25 5.82
CA PHE A 68 7.17 17.04 5.91
C PHE A 68 7.84 18.20 6.64
N LYS A 69 8.83 17.89 7.49
CA LYS A 69 9.74 18.88 8.07
C LYS A 69 10.75 19.35 7.02
N SER A 70 11.27 18.40 6.25
CA SER A 70 12.19 18.63 5.13
C SER A 70 12.04 17.54 4.09
N VAL A 71 12.30 17.89 2.83
CA VAL A 71 12.37 16.97 1.70
C VAL A 71 13.61 17.34 0.90
N ASN A 72 14.47 16.37 0.59
CA ASN A 72 15.68 16.65 -0.18
C ASN A 72 15.33 17.11 -1.59
N GLN A 73 16.20 17.94 -2.18
CA GLN A 73 16.01 18.43 -3.54
C GLN A 73 15.99 17.26 -4.54
N GLY A 74 15.07 17.31 -5.51
CA GLY A 74 14.90 16.25 -6.51
C GLY A 74 13.99 15.10 -6.10
N VAL A 75 13.51 15.07 -4.84
CA VAL A 75 12.53 14.07 -4.39
C VAL A 75 11.11 14.54 -4.71
N SER A 76 10.31 13.67 -5.34
CA SER A 76 8.90 13.96 -5.67
C SER A 76 7.98 12.91 -5.06
N ILE A 77 7.12 13.32 -4.14
CA ILE A 77 6.08 12.46 -3.54
C ILE A 77 5.03 12.14 -4.61
N LYS A 78 4.60 10.88 -4.71
CA LYS A 78 3.68 10.39 -5.77
C LYS A 78 2.37 9.89 -5.19
N ASP A 79 2.39 8.78 -4.48
CA ASP A 79 1.19 8.13 -3.96
C ASP A 79 1.32 7.83 -2.46
N MET A 80 0.17 7.73 -1.81
CA MET A 80 0.00 7.23 -0.46
C MET A 80 -0.85 5.97 -0.50
N TYR A 81 -0.39 4.92 0.16
CA TYR A 81 -1.06 3.64 0.27
C TYR A 81 -1.54 3.48 1.71
N PHE A 82 -2.84 3.57 1.93
CA PHE A 82 -3.45 3.56 3.28
C PHE A 82 -4.76 2.78 3.26
N ARG A 83 -4.97 1.90 4.24
CA ARG A 83 -6.20 1.08 4.39
C ARG A 83 -6.70 0.47 3.08
N ASN A 84 -5.81 -0.24 2.37
CA ASN A 84 -6.08 -0.89 1.08
C ASN A 84 -6.44 0.04 -0.10
N ASN A 85 -6.24 1.34 0.05
CA ASN A 85 -6.46 2.33 -0.99
C ASN A 85 -5.13 2.91 -1.47
N LYS A 86 -5.03 3.13 -2.80
CA LYS A 86 -3.98 3.93 -3.42
C LYS A 86 -4.53 5.35 -3.60
N ILE A 87 -3.82 6.34 -3.09
CA ILE A 87 -4.24 7.74 -3.05
C ILE A 87 -3.15 8.57 -3.70
N GLU A 88 -3.49 9.35 -4.73
CA GLU A 88 -2.52 10.30 -5.30
C GLU A 88 -2.21 11.40 -4.27
N ALA A 89 -0.91 11.69 -4.09
CA ALA A 89 -0.46 12.71 -3.15
C ALA A 89 -0.48 14.09 -3.81
N VAL A 90 -1.52 14.86 -3.51
CA VAL A 90 -1.66 16.22 -4.04
C VAL A 90 -1.03 17.23 -3.09
N GLN A 91 -0.09 18.02 -3.61
CA GLN A 91 0.55 19.09 -2.84
C GLN A 91 -0.48 20.18 -2.50
N SER A 92 -0.50 20.60 -1.24
CA SER A 92 -1.35 21.70 -0.77
C SER A 92 -0.69 23.06 -1.04
N ARG A 93 -1.39 24.16 -0.69
CA ARG A 93 -0.81 25.52 -0.77
C ARG A 93 0.48 25.66 0.06
N ASN A 94 0.56 24.95 1.18
CA ASN A 94 1.80 24.77 1.90
C ASN A 94 2.65 23.72 1.18
N LYS A 95 3.82 24.12 0.66
CA LYS A 95 4.70 23.26 -0.15
C LYS A 95 5.13 21.98 0.56
N ASN A 96 5.15 21.96 1.89
CA ASN A 96 5.57 20.79 2.67
C ASN A 96 4.42 19.85 3.04
N GLN A 97 3.20 20.13 2.57
CA GLN A 97 1.99 19.40 2.93
C GLN A 97 1.41 18.72 1.70
N PHE A 98 1.17 17.42 1.82
CA PHE A 98 0.53 16.60 0.80
C PHE A 98 -0.73 15.98 1.38
N LYS A 99 -1.78 15.91 0.58
CA LYS A 99 -3.06 15.35 0.98
C LYS A 99 -3.69 14.58 -0.15
N GLY A 100 -4.58 13.67 0.21
CA GLY A 100 -5.44 12.97 -0.73
C GLY A 100 -6.56 12.27 0.03
N SER A 101 -7.64 11.95 -0.67
CA SER A 101 -8.81 11.32 -0.07
C SER A 101 -9.28 10.15 -0.92
N PHE A 102 -9.85 9.15 -0.25
CA PHE A 102 -10.60 8.08 -0.89
C PHE A 102 -12.00 8.01 -0.29
N LEU A 103 -12.96 7.60 -1.10
CA LEU A 103 -14.33 7.39 -0.66
C LEU A 103 -14.44 6.05 0.06
N ASN A 104 -15.35 5.97 1.03
CA ASN A 104 -15.78 4.69 1.57
C ASN A 104 -16.76 4.08 0.56
N GLU A 105 -16.23 3.47 -0.49
CA GLU A 105 -17.06 2.81 -1.50
C GLU A 105 -17.64 1.50 -0.95
N THR A 106 -18.95 1.33 -1.10
CA THR A 106 -19.55 0.00 -1.18
C THR A 106 -19.37 -0.46 -2.63
N LYS A 107 -18.52 -1.48 -2.85
CA LYS A 107 -18.43 -2.07 -4.19
C LYS A 107 -19.80 -2.59 -4.58
N ASP A 108 -20.30 -2.13 -5.72
CA ASP A 108 -21.51 -2.69 -6.31
C ASP A 108 -21.13 -4.04 -6.93
N VAL A 109 -21.46 -5.11 -6.22
CA VAL A 109 -21.17 -6.49 -6.61
C VAL A 109 -22.50 -7.08 -7.04
N ILE A 110 -22.57 -7.52 -8.29
CA ILE A 110 -23.71 -8.27 -8.81
C ILE A 110 -23.76 -9.60 -8.05
N MET A 111 -24.80 -9.79 -7.25
CA MET A 111 -25.08 -11.03 -6.54
C MET A 111 -26.32 -11.65 -7.19
N ASP A 112 -26.12 -12.63 -8.06
CA ASP A 112 -27.16 -13.21 -8.91
C ASP A 112 -27.20 -14.73 -8.72
N SER A 113 -28.41 -15.28 -8.73
CA SER A 113 -28.63 -16.74 -8.72
C SER A 113 -27.91 -17.49 -9.86
N ASN A 114 -27.67 -16.83 -10.99
CA ASN A 114 -26.95 -17.36 -12.13
C ASN A 114 -25.46 -16.94 -12.08
N PRO A 115 -24.52 -17.88 -11.89
CA PRO A 115 -23.08 -17.58 -11.81
C PRO A 115 -22.49 -16.87 -13.04
N ILE A 116 -23.13 -17.01 -14.21
CA ILE A 116 -22.69 -16.33 -15.44
C ILE A 116 -22.80 -14.80 -15.28
N ASN A 117 -23.83 -14.32 -14.58
CA ASN A 117 -24.05 -12.89 -14.40
C ASN A 117 -23.02 -12.29 -13.42
N GLU A 118 -22.54 -13.09 -12.46
CA GLU A 118 -21.48 -12.68 -11.53
C GLU A 118 -20.09 -12.62 -12.17
N ALA A 119 -19.88 -13.28 -13.31
CA ALA A 119 -18.61 -13.22 -14.05
C ALA A 119 -18.28 -11.81 -14.57
N ASN A 120 -19.26 -10.91 -14.62
CA ASN A 120 -19.07 -9.50 -14.94
C ASN A 120 -18.53 -8.67 -13.76
N ASN A 121 -18.48 -9.22 -12.55
CA ASN A 121 -17.88 -8.53 -11.40
C ASN A 121 -16.38 -8.36 -11.62
N THR A 122 -15.90 -7.12 -11.53
CA THR A 122 -14.46 -6.85 -11.64
C THR A 122 -13.74 -7.34 -10.37
N PRO A 123 -12.76 -8.27 -10.49
CA PRO A 123 -12.05 -8.78 -9.32
C PRO A 123 -11.28 -7.65 -8.63
N PRO A 124 -11.18 -7.68 -7.29
CA PRO A 124 -10.42 -6.68 -6.55
C PRO A 124 -8.95 -6.69 -6.99
N VAL A 125 -8.43 -5.52 -7.36
CA VAL A 125 -7.00 -5.36 -7.63
C VAL A 125 -6.22 -5.67 -6.35
N PRO A 126 -5.22 -6.56 -6.39
CA PRO A 126 -4.46 -6.94 -5.21
C PRO A 126 -3.69 -5.73 -4.67
N PHE A 127 -3.90 -5.43 -3.39
CA PHE A 127 -3.19 -4.35 -2.71
C PHE A 127 -1.75 -4.81 -2.38
N PRO A 128 -0.71 -4.03 -2.75
CA PRO A 128 0.67 -4.51 -2.76
C PRO A 128 1.35 -4.58 -1.38
N PHE A 129 0.72 -4.04 -0.33
CA PHE A 129 1.31 -3.91 1.00
C PHE A 129 0.44 -4.56 2.07
N LYS A 130 1.07 -5.21 3.06
CA LYS A 130 0.39 -5.60 4.30
C LYS A 130 0.63 -4.50 5.33
N LEU A 131 -0.43 -3.73 5.63
CA LEU A 131 -0.40 -2.57 6.52
C LEU A 131 -1.40 -2.75 7.66
N ALA A 132 -1.01 -2.34 8.87
CA ALA A 132 -1.97 -2.19 9.97
C ALA A 132 -2.86 -0.94 9.75
N ALA A 133 -3.93 -0.81 10.54
CA ALA A 133 -4.93 0.25 10.38
C ALA A 133 -4.38 1.68 10.56
N ASN A 134 -3.24 1.83 11.23
CA ASN A 134 -2.52 3.07 11.52
C ASN A 134 -1.16 3.14 10.79
N GLU A 135 -0.95 2.32 9.76
CA GLU A 135 0.24 2.32 8.91
C GLU A 135 -0.09 2.77 7.49
N MET A 136 0.87 3.42 6.84
CA MET A 136 0.78 3.87 5.45
C MET A 136 2.12 3.64 4.76
N VAL A 137 2.10 3.51 3.44
CA VAL A 137 3.31 3.60 2.62
C VAL A 137 3.22 4.83 1.73
N ILE A 138 4.29 5.61 1.67
CA ILE A 138 4.45 6.73 0.74
C ILE A 138 5.35 6.25 -0.40
N SER A 139 4.91 6.42 -1.64
CA SER A 139 5.78 6.29 -2.80
C SER A 139 6.34 7.65 -3.21
N TYR A 140 7.61 7.64 -3.62
CA TYR A 140 8.30 8.85 -4.04
C TYR A 140 9.33 8.51 -5.12
N MET A 141 9.61 9.50 -5.98
CA MET A 141 10.69 9.43 -6.94
C MET A 141 11.94 10.05 -6.34
N ASN A 142 13.05 9.32 -6.36
CA ASN A 142 14.37 9.78 -5.95
C ASN A 142 15.39 9.37 -7.02
N ASN A 143 16.11 10.34 -7.60
CA ASN A 143 17.07 10.11 -8.68
C ASN A 143 16.51 9.27 -9.85
N GLY A 144 15.23 9.46 -10.20
CA GLY A 144 14.57 8.71 -11.28
C GLY A 144 14.09 7.30 -10.92
N MET A 145 14.28 6.85 -9.67
CA MET A 145 13.79 5.57 -9.17
C MET A 145 12.55 5.76 -8.29
N LEU A 146 11.55 4.89 -8.47
CA LEU A 146 10.37 4.84 -7.63
C LEU A 146 10.67 4.01 -6.36
N GLU A 147 10.64 4.68 -5.22
CA GLU A 147 10.93 4.10 -3.91
C GLU A 147 9.70 4.20 -3.00
N TYR A 148 9.73 3.44 -1.90
CA TYR A 148 8.62 3.32 -0.97
C TYR A 148 9.12 3.46 0.46
N TYR A 149 8.39 4.23 1.28
CA TYR A 149 8.69 4.38 2.70
C TYR A 149 7.47 4.07 3.54
N LYS A 150 7.63 3.24 4.59
CA LYS A 150 6.55 2.89 5.51
C LYS A 150 6.50 3.89 6.67
N VAL A 151 5.35 4.51 6.84
CA VAL A 151 5.01 5.37 7.98
C VAL A 151 4.16 4.58 8.97
N LYS A 152 4.48 4.70 10.25
CA LYS A 152 3.75 4.09 11.36
C LYS A 152 3.07 5.16 12.21
N ASN A 153 2.11 4.75 13.05
CA ASN A 153 1.47 5.59 14.06
C ASN A 153 0.79 6.85 13.49
N ILE A 154 0.03 6.68 12.42
CA ILE A 154 -0.77 7.78 11.86
C ILE A 154 -1.85 8.18 12.86
N GLU A 155 -1.95 9.47 13.14
CA GLU A 155 -2.97 10.03 14.02
C GLU A 155 -4.35 9.91 13.36
N GLU A 156 -5.36 9.41 14.07
CA GLU A 156 -6.75 9.43 13.60
C GLU A 156 -7.48 10.60 14.26
N LYS A 157 -7.82 11.61 13.46
CA LYS A 157 -8.56 12.78 13.93
C LYS A 157 -10.05 12.50 14.04
N PRO A 158 -10.76 13.27 14.89
CA PRO A 158 -12.22 13.20 14.97
C PRO A 158 -12.87 13.38 13.60
N MET A 159 -13.94 12.61 13.37
CA MET A 159 -14.70 12.65 12.13
C MET A 159 -15.27 14.05 11.89
N LEU A 160 -15.13 14.55 10.66
CA LEU A 160 -15.67 15.82 10.24
C LEU A 160 -17.01 15.62 9.53
N SER A 161 -18.06 16.30 10.00
CA SER A 161 -19.36 16.31 9.33
C SER A 161 -19.53 17.64 8.62
N TYR A 162 -19.79 17.58 7.31
CA TYR A 162 -20.11 18.76 6.51
C TYR A 162 -21.62 18.90 6.43
N PRO A 163 -22.25 19.86 7.13
CA PRO A 163 -23.70 20.03 7.05
C PRO A 163 -24.13 20.42 5.64
N GLN A 164 -25.37 20.09 5.27
CA GLN A 164 -25.96 20.56 4.03
C GLN A 164 -25.98 22.10 4.04
N GLY A 165 -25.46 22.72 2.98
CA GLY A 165 -25.50 24.18 2.83
C GLY A 165 -26.95 24.67 2.81
N ASN A 166 -27.22 25.82 3.44
CA ASN A 166 -28.56 26.41 3.46
C ASN A 166 -29.01 26.73 2.01
N PRO A 167 -30.07 26.08 1.48
CA PRO A 167 -30.53 26.31 0.10
C PRO A 167 -31.04 27.74 -0.13
N ASN A 168 -31.26 28.54 0.92
CA ASN A 168 -31.78 29.90 0.85
C ASN A 168 -30.71 31.00 0.91
N ASN A 169 -29.41 30.68 0.97
CA ASN A 169 -28.36 31.69 0.91
C ASN A 169 -28.15 32.14 -0.55
N LYS A 170 -28.89 33.16 -0.99
CA LYS A 170 -28.65 33.86 -2.26
C LYS A 170 -27.46 34.82 -2.08
N TYR A 171 -26.45 34.68 -2.93
CA TYR A 171 -25.35 35.65 -3.07
C TYR A 171 -25.80 36.90 -3.82
#